data_AF-A0A7V6YXQ4-F1
#
_entry.id   AF-A0A7V6YXQ4-F1
#
_cell.length_a   1.000
_cell.length_b   1.000
_cell.length_c   1.000
_cell.angle_alpha   90.00
_cell.angle_beta   90.00
_cell.angle_gamma   90.00
#
_symmetry.space_group_name_H-M   'P 1'
#
loop_
_entity.id
_entity.type
_entity.pdbx_description
1 polymer ?
#
loop_
_entity_poly.entity_id
_entity_poly.type
_entity_poly.pdbx_seq_one_letter_code
_entity_poly.pdbx_strand_id
1 'polypeptide(L)'
;MPDMIHVTLEYSNAVLVALLPIFSDFAKKLDLPVPVPITGDSVQRFVPGRLPGDVGGSLLLTNGWRFVYSRGHVDAFEAPKNYFTEQHPDRVQEYLGELNMSRREALALARETLKRMGYAERLPQTSKRPSKMEGPVKWRGQTIPWYRIEWEWRTGDAEHAVWFNIDGQRRQVVRFFAASTNLWSKPPEINVKPELESEYRKRVMGGKQMHRRDPPPERLPPRSVSH
;
A
#
# COMPACT_ATOMS: atom_id res chain seq x y z
N MET A 1 20.02 -4.10 7.63
CA MET A 1 18.90 -3.32 7.04
C MET A 1 19.40 -1.93 6.73
N PRO A 2 19.04 -1.32 5.59
CA PRO A 2 19.42 0.05 5.28
C PRO A 2 18.82 1.03 6.31
N ASP A 3 19.47 2.17 6.51
CA ASP A 3 18.93 3.25 7.33
C ASP A 3 17.63 3.78 6.70
N MET A 4 16.68 4.19 7.54
CA MET A 4 15.35 4.61 7.09
C MET A 4 15.22 6.12 7.14
N ILE A 5 14.29 6.66 6.33
CA ILE A 5 13.90 8.07 6.40
C ILE A 5 13.18 8.33 7.72
N HIS A 6 13.62 9.38 8.42
CA HIS A 6 12.85 10.01 9.49
C HIS A 6 11.72 10.83 8.86
N VAL A 7 10.48 10.37 8.99
CA VAL A 7 9.33 11.02 8.36
C VAL A 7 8.93 12.25 9.17
N THR A 8 9.25 13.44 8.64
CA THR A 8 8.74 14.72 9.14
C THR A 8 7.38 15.05 8.52
N LEU A 9 6.63 15.96 9.13
CA LEU A 9 5.37 16.46 8.58
C LEU A 9 5.57 17.12 7.21
N GLU A 10 6.63 17.92 7.08
CA GLU A 10 7.00 18.59 5.83
C GLU A 10 7.28 17.59 4.71
N TYR A 11 8.09 16.57 4.97
CA TYR A 11 8.39 15.51 4.00
C TYR A 11 7.11 14.74 3.62
N SER A 12 6.32 14.33 4.62
CA SER A 12 5.07 13.62 4.39
C SER A 12 4.10 14.40 3.50
N ASN A 13 3.94 15.71 3.75
CA ASN A 13 3.08 16.58 2.96
C ASN A 13 3.62 16.80 1.54
N ALA A 14 4.93 17.00 1.39
CA ALA A 14 5.56 17.16 0.09
C ALA A 14 5.39 15.92 -0.80
N VAL A 15 5.58 14.72 -0.23
CA VAL A 15 5.33 13.46 -0.94
C VAL A 15 3.85 13.32 -1.30
N LEU A 16 2.92 13.60 -0.37
CA LEU A 16 1.49 13.53 -0.66
C LEU A 16 1.10 14.43 -1.83
N VAL A 17 1.50 15.71 -1.80
CA VAL A 17 1.18 16.70 -2.85
C VAL A 17 1.72 16.24 -4.21
N ALA A 18 2.91 15.65 -4.25
CA ALA A 18 3.49 15.13 -5.48
C ALA A 18 2.75 13.90 -6.04
N LEU A 19 2.17 13.07 -5.17
CA LEU A 19 1.49 11.83 -5.58
C LEU A 19 0.01 12.00 -5.89
N LEU A 20 -0.68 13.02 -5.35
CA LEU A 20 -2.11 13.26 -5.58
C LEU A 20 -2.50 13.34 -7.08
N PRO A 21 -1.76 14.06 -7.96
CA PRO A 21 -2.04 14.05 -9.40
C PRO A 21 -1.91 12.66 -10.02
N ILE A 22 -0.90 11.90 -9.61
CA ILE A 22 -0.67 10.53 -10.12
C ILE A 22 -1.84 9.61 -9.75
N PHE A 23 -2.29 9.65 -8.50
CA PHE A 23 -3.46 8.88 -8.06
C PHE A 23 -4.74 9.33 -8.77
N SER A 24 -4.91 10.65 -9.00
CA SER A 24 -6.06 11.20 -9.72
C SER A 24 -6.11 10.70 -11.17
N ASP A 25 -4.98 10.78 -11.88
CA ASP A 25 -4.88 10.29 -13.26
C ASP A 25 -5.11 8.79 -13.34
N PHE A 26 -4.57 8.03 -12.38
CA PHE A 26 -4.75 6.60 -12.30
C PHE A 26 -6.22 6.22 -12.06
N ALA A 27 -6.87 6.87 -11.09
CA ALA A 27 -8.30 6.67 -10.81
C ALA A 27 -9.18 7.03 -12.01
N LYS A 28 -8.88 8.15 -12.68
CA LYS A 28 -9.56 8.59 -13.91
C LYS A 28 -9.40 7.57 -15.05
N LYS A 29 -8.17 7.08 -15.28
CA LYS A 29 -7.88 6.07 -16.32
C LYS A 29 -8.70 4.80 -16.14
N LEU A 30 -9.01 4.44 -14.90
CA LEU A 30 -9.75 3.23 -14.55
C LEU A 30 -11.24 3.45 -14.30
N ASP A 31 -11.70 4.71 -14.31
CA ASP A 31 -13.07 5.08 -13.97
C ASP A 31 -13.47 4.55 -12.57
N LEU A 32 -12.57 4.75 -11.59
CA LEU A 32 -12.84 4.33 -10.21
C LEU A 32 -13.86 5.27 -9.55
N PRO A 33 -14.73 4.76 -8.67
CA PRO A 33 -15.74 5.56 -7.96
C PRO A 33 -15.13 6.33 -6.79
N VAL A 34 -14.18 7.21 -7.10
CA VAL A 34 -13.50 8.12 -6.17
C VAL A 34 -13.61 9.55 -6.73
N PRO A 35 -13.48 10.59 -5.89
CA PRO A 35 -13.39 11.97 -6.37
C PRO A 35 -12.21 12.14 -7.34
N VAL A 36 -12.45 12.76 -8.49
CA VAL A 36 -11.42 13.11 -9.46
C VAL A 36 -11.53 14.61 -9.79
N PRO A 37 -10.50 15.44 -9.52
CA PRO A 37 -9.22 15.05 -8.93
C PRO A 37 -9.34 14.63 -7.46
N ILE A 38 -8.46 13.74 -7.02
CA ILE A 38 -8.27 13.43 -5.60
C ILE A 38 -7.53 14.62 -4.99
N THR A 39 -8.17 15.31 -4.05
CA THR A 39 -7.61 16.46 -3.34
C THR A 39 -7.26 16.10 -1.89
N GLY A 40 -6.57 17.02 -1.20
CA GLY A 40 -6.27 16.87 0.24
C GLY A 40 -7.50 16.57 1.10
N ASP A 41 -8.65 17.17 0.78
CA ASP A 41 -9.91 16.97 1.53
C ASP A 41 -10.47 15.54 1.40
N SER A 42 -10.05 14.82 0.36
CA SER A 42 -10.44 13.42 0.16
C SER A 42 -9.53 12.44 0.91
N VAL A 43 -8.43 12.92 1.50
CA VAL A 43 -7.43 12.10 2.19
C VAL A 43 -7.82 11.88 3.65
N GLN A 44 -8.05 10.63 4.02
CA GLN A 44 -8.22 10.25 5.43
C GLN A 44 -6.86 10.04 6.11
N ARG A 45 -5.94 9.38 5.41
CA ARG A 45 -4.60 9.08 5.94
C ARG A 45 -3.61 8.91 4.79
N PHE A 46 -2.41 9.43 4.99
CA PHE A 46 -1.26 9.15 4.13
C PHE A 46 -0.09 8.65 4.98
N VAL A 47 0.60 7.62 4.49
CA VAL A 47 1.81 7.08 5.11
C VAL A 47 2.90 7.03 4.05
N PRO A 48 3.91 7.92 4.08
CA PRO A 48 4.99 7.88 3.12
C PRO A 48 5.89 6.66 3.33
N GLY A 49 6.50 6.21 2.24
CA GLY A 49 7.57 5.22 2.25
C GLY A 49 8.77 5.72 3.06
N ARG A 50 9.47 4.79 3.71
CA ARG A 50 10.65 5.11 4.55
C ARG A 50 11.96 4.68 3.94
N LEU A 51 11.94 4.04 2.77
CA LEU A 51 13.15 3.56 2.13
C LEU A 51 13.82 4.72 1.38
N PRO A 52 15.11 5.02 1.66
CA PRO A 52 15.84 6.03 0.91
C PRO A 52 15.84 5.75 -0.60
N GLY A 53 15.63 6.80 -1.39
CA GLY A 53 15.59 6.71 -2.86
C GLY A 53 14.26 6.20 -3.45
N ASP A 54 13.31 5.78 -2.62
CA ASP A 54 11.98 5.36 -3.05
C ASP A 54 10.91 6.34 -2.54
N VAL A 55 10.62 7.37 -3.34
CA VAL A 55 9.53 8.30 -3.06
C VAL A 55 8.21 7.59 -3.36
N GLY A 56 7.46 7.30 -2.30
CA GLY A 56 6.18 6.61 -2.40
C GLY A 56 5.40 6.65 -1.09
N GLY A 57 4.35 5.84 -1.01
CA GLY A 57 3.51 5.77 0.17
C GLY A 57 2.15 5.11 -0.07
N SER A 58 1.42 4.93 1.02
CA SER A 58 0.05 4.45 1.00
C SER A 58 -0.92 5.59 1.30
N LEU A 59 -1.91 5.74 0.43
CA LEU A 59 -3.00 6.69 0.54
C LEU A 59 -4.30 5.95 0.90
N LEU A 60 -4.99 6.42 1.93
CA LEU A 60 -6.34 6.02 2.28
C LEU A 60 -7.26 7.23 2.13
N LEU A 61 -8.30 7.08 1.32
CA LEU A 61 -9.32 8.09 1.10
C LEU A 61 -10.45 7.99 2.13
N THR A 62 -11.18 9.08 2.32
CA THR A 62 -12.33 9.16 3.24
C THR A 62 -13.49 8.23 2.88
N ASN A 63 -13.60 7.83 1.61
CA ASN A 63 -14.55 6.81 1.15
C ASN A 63 -14.02 5.36 1.28
N GLY A 64 -12.86 5.18 1.90
CA GLY A 64 -12.24 3.88 2.20
C GLY A 64 -11.43 3.25 1.07
N TRP A 65 -11.32 3.90 -0.10
CA TRP A 65 -10.41 3.46 -1.15
C TRP A 65 -8.95 3.64 -0.75
N ARG A 66 -8.10 2.70 -1.15
CA ARG A 66 -6.68 2.68 -0.85
C ARG A 66 -5.86 2.64 -2.13
N PHE A 67 -4.76 3.37 -2.14
CA PHE A 67 -3.75 3.34 -3.20
C PHE A 67 -2.37 3.17 -2.58
N VAL A 68 -1.47 2.54 -3.33
CA VAL A 68 -0.06 2.45 -2.98
C VAL A 68 0.74 2.87 -4.20
N TYR A 69 1.75 3.70 -3.95
CA TYR A 69 2.75 4.08 -4.93
C TYR A 69 4.11 3.70 -4.40
N SER A 70 4.88 2.98 -5.19
CA SER A 70 6.26 2.62 -4.89
C SER A 70 7.04 2.45 -6.18
N ARG A 71 8.36 2.58 -6.13
CA ARG A 71 9.27 2.32 -7.27
C ARG A 71 8.84 3.05 -8.55
N GLY A 72 8.33 4.27 -8.40
CA GLY A 72 7.94 5.13 -9.50
C GLY A 72 6.60 4.82 -10.18
N HIS A 73 5.73 3.97 -9.61
CA HIS A 73 4.42 3.65 -10.19
C HIS A 73 3.37 3.32 -9.12
N VAL A 74 2.09 3.28 -9.52
CA VAL A 74 1.00 2.79 -8.67
C VAL A 74 1.02 1.26 -8.75
N ASP A 75 1.47 0.62 -7.68
CA ASP A 75 1.63 -0.84 -7.62
C ASP A 75 0.38 -1.53 -7.05
N ALA A 76 -0.49 -0.79 -6.35
CA ALA A 76 -1.73 -1.34 -5.83
C ALA A 76 -2.86 -0.31 -5.67
N PHE A 77 -4.09 -0.81 -5.77
CA PHE A 77 -5.27 -0.14 -5.23
C PHE A 77 -6.26 -1.16 -4.67
N GLU A 78 -7.13 -0.70 -3.77
CA GLU A 78 -8.17 -1.53 -3.17
C GLU A 78 -9.42 -0.70 -2.83
N ALA A 79 -10.57 -1.23 -3.21
CA ALA A 79 -11.89 -0.72 -2.84
C ALA A 79 -12.19 -1.05 -1.37
N PRO A 80 -13.06 -0.26 -0.70
CA PRO A 80 -13.44 -0.50 0.69
C PRO A 80 -14.10 -1.85 0.93
N LYS A 81 -14.80 -2.39 -0.08
CA LYS A 81 -15.42 -3.71 -0.03
C LYS A 81 -14.64 -4.66 -0.92
N ASN A 82 -14.09 -5.72 -0.32
CA ASN A 82 -13.38 -6.77 -1.04
C ASN A 82 -13.50 -8.12 -0.32
N TYR A 83 -14.03 -9.15 -1.01
CA TYR A 83 -14.28 -10.46 -0.40
C TYR A 83 -12.98 -11.16 0.02
N PHE A 84 -11.95 -11.15 -0.84
CA PHE A 84 -10.73 -11.92 -0.58
C PHE A 84 -9.79 -11.28 0.46
N THR A 85 -10.10 -10.08 0.94
CA THR A 85 -9.36 -9.40 2.02
C THR A 85 -10.21 -9.21 3.27
N GLU A 86 -11.46 -9.67 3.25
CA GLU A 86 -12.29 -9.79 4.45
C GLU A 86 -11.69 -10.86 5.37
N GLN A 87 -11.48 -10.50 6.63
CA GLN A 87 -10.89 -11.36 7.65
C GLN A 87 -11.93 -11.83 8.68
N HIS A 88 -13.15 -11.29 8.65
CA HIS A 88 -14.24 -11.63 9.54
C HIS A 88 -15.19 -12.66 8.89
N PRO A 89 -15.18 -13.94 9.29
CA PRO A 89 -16.02 -14.98 8.69
C PRO A 89 -17.52 -14.68 8.78
N ASP A 90 -17.95 -13.95 9.81
CA ASP A 90 -19.37 -13.61 10.01
C ASP A 90 -19.91 -12.62 8.98
N ARG A 91 -19.02 -11.91 8.27
CA ARG A 91 -19.39 -10.92 7.25
C ARG A 91 -19.57 -11.51 5.86
N VAL A 92 -19.36 -12.83 5.67
CA VAL A 92 -19.52 -13.51 4.38
C VAL A 92 -20.89 -13.22 3.73
N GLN A 93 -21.95 -13.08 4.55
CA GLN A 93 -23.30 -12.75 4.07
C GLN A 93 -23.35 -11.43 3.30
N GLU A 94 -22.51 -10.45 3.64
CA GLU A 94 -22.44 -9.16 2.95
C GLU A 94 -21.91 -9.27 1.52
N TYR A 95 -21.25 -10.39 1.18
CA TYR A 95 -20.64 -10.63 -0.14
C TYR A 95 -21.47 -11.57 -1.01
N LEU A 96 -22.63 -12.00 -0.52
CA LEU A 96 -23.58 -12.78 -1.30
C LEU A 96 -24.24 -11.90 -2.35
N GLY A 97 -24.56 -12.49 -3.50
CA GLY A 97 -25.05 -11.71 -4.63
C GLY A 97 -25.34 -12.51 -5.89
N GLU A 98 -25.76 -11.79 -6.92
CA GLU A 98 -26.04 -12.34 -8.25
C GLU A 98 -24.77 -12.38 -9.10
N LEU A 99 -24.60 -13.48 -9.83
CA LEU A 99 -23.46 -13.64 -10.72
C LEU A 99 -23.78 -13.08 -12.11
N ASN A 100 -23.25 -11.89 -12.41
CA ASN A 100 -23.49 -11.19 -13.68
C ASN A 100 -22.28 -11.20 -14.62
N MET A 101 -21.30 -12.03 -14.33
CA MET A 101 -20.03 -12.11 -15.03
C MET A 101 -19.54 -13.55 -15.04
N SER A 102 -18.97 -13.99 -16.16
CA SER A 102 -18.27 -15.27 -16.28
C SER A 102 -16.78 -15.14 -15.93
N ARG A 103 -16.11 -16.29 -15.70
CA ARG A 103 -14.65 -16.32 -15.51
C ARG A 103 -13.90 -15.69 -16.69
N ARG A 104 -14.33 -15.95 -17.92
CA ARG A 104 -13.69 -15.41 -19.13
C ARG A 104 -13.79 -13.89 -19.18
N GLU A 105 -14.94 -13.33 -18.82
CA GLU A 105 -15.15 -11.88 -18.77
C GLU A 105 -14.34 -11.23 -17.64
N ALA A 106 -14.24 -11.87 -16.47
CA ALA A 106 -13.38 -11.38 -15.38
C ALA A 106 -11.90 -11.33 -15.81
N LEU A 107 -11.41 -12.38 -16.49
CA LEU A 107 -10.06 -12.40 -17.04
C LEU A 107 -9.83 -11.33 -18.12
N ALA A 108 -10.82 -11.13 -18.99
CA ALA A 108 -10.77 -10.07 -20.00
C ALA A 108 -10.71 -8.68 -19.34
N LEU A 109 -11.53 -8.43 -18.30
CA LEU A 109 -11.54 -7.18 -17.55
C LEU A 109 -10.19 -6.92 -16.86
N ALA A 110 -9.58 -7.92 -16.24
CA ALA A 110 -8.25 -7.76 -15.62
C ALA A 110 -7.18 -7.34 -16.66
N ARG A 111 -7.16 -8.01 -17.82
CA ARG A 111 -6.23 -7.67 -18.92
C ARG A 111 -6.50 -6.30 -19.51
N GLU A 112 -7.77 -5.93 -19.68
CA GLU A 112 -8.14 -4.60 -20.16
C GLU A 112 -7.72 -3.50 -19.17
N THR A 113 -7.85 -3.77 -17.87
CA THR A 113 -7.39 -2.86 -16.82
C THR A 113 -5.88 -2.65 -16.92
N LEU A 114 -5.08 -3.71 -17.12
CA LEU A 114 -3.64 -3.59 -17.36
C LEU A 114 -3.30 -2.74 -18.59
N LYS A 115 -4.09 -2.84 -19.66
CA LYS A 115 -3.91 -1.99 -20.85
C LYS A 115 -4.22 -0.52 -20.55
N ARG A 116 -5.35 -0.22 -19.90
CA ARG A 116 -5.74 1.14 -19.50
C ARG A 116 -4.71 1.81 -18.59
N MET A 117 -4.02 1.03 -17.75
CA MET A 117 -2.93 1.51 -16.89
C MET A 117 -1.60 1.71 -17.65
N GLY A 118 -1.48 1.20 -18.88
CA GLY A 118 -0.23 1.19 -19.64
C GLY A 118 0.77 0.12 -19.15
N TYR A 119 0.31 -0.91 -18.44
CA TYR A 119 1.16 -1.94 -17.83
C TYR A 119 1.23 -3.23 -18.65
N ALA A 120 0.29 -3.45 -19.58
CA ALA A 120 0.18 -4.70 -20.34
C ALA A 120 1.46 -5.08 -21.10
N GLU A 121 2.12 -4.12 -21.77
CA GLU A 121 3.35 -4.39 -22.53
C GLU A 121 4.55 -4.67 -21.63
N ARG A 122 4.59 -4.04 -20.44
CA ARG A 122 5.65 -4.23 -19.44
C ARG A 122 5.50 -5.55 -18.68
N LEU A 123 4.31 -6.16 -18.75
CA LEU A 123 3.95 -7.39 -18.04
C LEU A 123 3.51 -8.48 -19.02
N PRO A 124 4.33 -8.89 -20.00
CA PRO A 124 3.90 -9.79 -21.06
C PRO A 124 3.38 -11.15 -20.54
N GLN A 125 3.80 -11.58 -19.34
CA GLN A 125 3.31 -12.83 -18.73
C GLN A 125 1.80 -12.78 -18.41
N THR A 126 1.19 -11.61 -18.24
CA THR A 126 -0.26 -11.49 -17.98
C THR A 126 -1.12 -11.76 -19.22
N SER A 127 -0.51 -11.84 -20.40
CA SER A 127 -1.17 -12.30 -21.64
C SER A 127 -1.39 -13.82 -21.64
N LYS A 128 -0.59 -14.58 -20.87
CA LYS A 128 -0.70 -16.03 -20.73
C LYS A 128 -1.82 -16.40 -19.76
N ARG A 129 -2.08 -17.71 -19.61
CA ARG A 129 -3.01 -18.26 -18.62
C ARG A 129 -2.57 -17.81 -17.20
N PRO A 130 -3.50 -17.37 -16.34
CA PRO A 130 -3.21 -17.10 -14.93
C PRO A 130 -2.61 -18.33 -14.23
N SER A 131 -1.69 -18.12 -13.28
CA SER A 131 -1.21 -19.19 -12.39
C SER A 131 -2.35 -19.67 -11.48
N LYS A 132 -3.23 -18.75 -11.06
CA LYS A 132 -4.40 -19.06 -10.24
C LYS A 132 -5.62 -18.27 -10.67
N MET A 133 -6.78 -18.92 -10.59
CA MET A 133 -8.07 -18.27 -10.77
C MET A 133 -9.11 -18.90 -9.84
N GLU A 134 -9.61 -18.10 -8.89
CA GLU A 134 -10.64 -18.50 -7.93
C GLU A 134 -11.97 -17.78 -8.21
N GLY A 135 -13.06 -18.36 -7.73
CA GLY A 135 -14.39 -17.75 -7.82
C GLY A 135 -15.16 -18.04 -9.12
N PRO A 136 -16.48 -17.79 -9.15
CA PRO A 136 -17.30 -17.51 -7.98
C PRO A 136 -17.39 -18.75 -7.09
N VAL A 137 -17.78 -18.59 -5.82
CA VAL A 137 -17.92 -19.72 -4.88
C VAL A 137 -19.34 -19.81 -4.35
N LYS A 138 -19.74 -21.01 -3.93
CA LYS A 138 -21.03 -21.25 -3.26
C LYS A 138 -20.82 -21.27 -1.75
N TRP A 139 -21.68 -20.57 -1.03
CA TRP A 139 -21.72 -20.58 0.44
C TRP A 139 -23.16 -20.80 0.88
N ARG A 140 -23.40 -21.94 1.54
CA ARG A 140 -24.75 -22.37 1.98
C ARG A 140 -25.82 -22.26 0.87
N GLY A 141 -25.47 -22.71 -0.33
CA GLY A 141 -26.33 -22.67 -1.53
C GLY A 141 -26.39 -21.31 -2.24
N GLN A 142 -25.99 -20.22 -1.58
CA GLN A 142 -25.95 -18.87 -2.15
C GLN A 142 -24.61 -18.60 -2.85
N THR A 143 -24.57 -17.60 -3.73
CA THR A 143 -23.39 -17.29 -4.53
C THR A 143 -22.61 -16.13 -3.92
N ILE A 144 -21.28 -16.26 -3.86
CA ILE A 144 -20.34 -15.15 -3.67
C ILE A 144 -19.77 -14.84 -5.06
N PRO A 145 -20.25 -13.79 -5.75
CA PRO A 145 -19.92 -13.51 -7.15
C PRO A 145 -18.59 -12.76 -7.27
N TRP A 146 -17.53 -13.26 -6.65
CA TRP A 146 -16.21 -12.60 -6.61
C TRP A 146 -15.15 -13.47 -7.27
N TYR A 147 -14.20 -12.84 -7.97
CA TYR A 147 -13.09 -13.50 -8.63
C TYR A 147 -11.75 -13.03 -8.10
N ARG A 148 -10.78 -13.94 -8.01
CA ARG A 148 -9.37 -13.63 -7.78
C ARG A 148 -8.55 -14.22 -8.93
N ILE A 149 -7.71 -13.40 -9.55
CA ILE A 149 -6.90 -13.78 -10.72
C ILE A 149 -5.46 -13.42 -10.43
N GLU A 150 -4.57 -14.39 -10.59
CA GLU A 150 -3.15 -14.24 -10.26
C GLU A 150 -2.26 -14.68 -11.41
N TRP A 151 -1.21 -13.90 -11.63
CA TRP A 151 -0.06 -14.31 -12.42
C TRP A 151 1.17 -14.21 -11.55
N GLU A 152 1.90 -15.30 -11.44
CA GLU A 152 3.16 -15.37 -10.72
C GLU A 152 4.21 -16.00 -11.62
N TRP A 153 5.39 -15.40 -11.67
CA TRP A 153 6.51 -15.91 -12.46
C TRP A 153 7.84 -15.47 -11.86
N ARG A 154 8.92 -16.11 -12.32
CA ARG A 154 10.29 -15.74 -11.96
C ARG A 154 11.06 -15.27 -13.18
N THR A 155 12.04 -14.40 -12.98
CA THR A 155 13.05 -14.04 -13.99
C THR A 155 14.41 -13.97 -13.30
N GLY A 156 15.23 -15.02 -13.47
CA GLY A 156 16.38 -15.24 -12.59
C GLY A 156 15.93 -15.38 -11.13
N ASP A 157 16.55 -14.61 -10.24
CA ASP A 157 16.22 -14.59 -8.81
C ASP A 157 15.02 -13.69 -8.46
N ALA A 158 14.53 -12.88 -9.40
CA ALA A 158 13.39 -12.00 -9.17
C ALA A 158 12.07 -12.77 -9.23
N GLU A 159 11.25 -12.62 -8.19
CA GLU A 159 9.85 -13.07 -8.17
C GLU A 159 8.94 -11.91 -8.60
N HIS A 160 7.95 -12.23 -9.42
CA HIS A 160 6.97 -11.28 -9.92
C HIS A 160 5.57 -11.79 -9.66
N ALA A 161 4.67 -10.88 -9.32
CA ALA A 161 3.27 -11.19 -9.05
C ALA A 161 2.36 -10.08 -9.59
N VAL A 162 1.21 -10.46 -10.13
CA VAL A 162 0.12 -9.57 -10.50
C VAL A 162 -1.18 -10.20 -10.04
N TRP A 163 -1.93 -9.50 -9.19
CA TRP A 163 -3.18 -9.99 -8.63
C TRP A 163 -4.32 -9.02 -8.90
N PHE A 164 -5.49 -9.58 -9.19
CA PHE A 164 -6.73 -8.85 -9.33
C PHE A 164 -7.81 -9.50 -8.49
N ASN A 165 -8.61 -8.67 -7.82
CA ASN A 165 -9.92 -9.08 -7.34
C ASN A 165 -11.00 -8.34 -8.13
N ILE A 166 -12.08 -9.05 -8.45
CA ILE A 166 -13.18 -8.52 -9.27
C ILE A 166 -14.50 -8.86 -8.59
N ASP A 167 -15.33 -7.83 -8.43
CA ASP A 167 -16.75 -7.97 -8.10
C ASP A 167 -17.50 -8.34 -9.40
N GLY A 168 -17.89 -9.61 -9.50
CA GLY A 168 -18.60 -10.17 -10.65
C GLY A 168 -20.09 -9.80 -10.71
N GLN A 169 -20.68 -9.27 -9.62
CA GLN A 169 -22.03 -8.72 -9.66
C GLN A 169 -22.03 -7.33 -10.31
N ARG A 170 -21.06 -6.48 -9.90
CA ARG A 170 -20.90 -5.11 -10.41
C ARG A 170 -20.00 -4.99 -11.64
N ARG A 171 -19.37 -6.10 -12.05
CA ARG A 171 -18.42 -6.16 -13.17
C ARG A 171 -17.25 -5.18 -12.99
N GLN A 172 -16.72 -5.08 -11.77
CA GLN A 172 -15.76 -4.04 -11.38
C GLN A 172 -14.48 -4.64 -10.80
N VAL A 173 -13.32 -4.09 -11.18
CA VAL A 173 -12.06 -4.36 -10.48
C VAL A 173 -12.07 -3.62 -9.15
N VAL A 174 -11.94 -4.38 -8.07
CA VAL A 174 -11.96 -3.86 -6.70
C VAL A 174 -10.59 -3.94 -6.03
N ARG A 175 -9.65 -4.70 -6.61
CA ARG A 175 -8.26 -4.72 -6.17
C ARG A 175 -7.34 -4.99 -7.34
N PHE A 176 -6.22 -4.30 -7.33
CA PHE A 176 -5.06 -4.58 -8.16
C PHE A 176 -3.82 -4.58 -7.27
N PHE A 177 -2.89 -5.48 -7.57
CA PHE A 177 -1.55 -5.49 -7.02
C PHE A 177 -0.57 -5.95 -8.10
N ALA A 178 0.58 -5.31 -8.21
CA ALA A 178 1.68 -5.77 -9.04
C ALA A 178 3.03 -5.58 -8.33
N ALA A 179 3.78 -6.66 -8.20
CA ALA A 179 5.18 -6.65 -7.84
C ALA A 179 5.99 -7.09 -9.07
N SER A 180 6.66 -6.15 -9.73
CA SER A 180 7.53 -6.48 -10.86
C SER A 180 8.55 -5.38 -11.11
N THR A 181 9.83 -5.76 -11.22
CA THR A 181 10.90 -4.84 -11.60
C THR A 181 10.67 -4.19 -12.97
N ASN A 182 9.92 -4.86 -13.85
CA ASN A 182 9.56 -4.31 -15.16
C ASN A 182 8.69 -3.05 -15.08
N LEU A 183 8.02 -2.80 -13.95
CA LEU A 183 7.18 -1.61 -13.74
C LEU A 183 7.94 -0.44 -13.14
N TRP A 184 9.17 -0.64 -12.68
CA TRP A 184 9.95 0.42 -12.04
C TRP A 184 10.15 1.61 -12.97
N SER A 185 10.01 2.80 -12.42
CA SER A 185 10.22 4.06 -13.12
C SER A 185 10.86 5.07 -12.17
N LYS A 186 11.33 6.18 -12.73
CA LYS A 186 11.80 7.31 -11.91
C LYS A 186 10.59 7.87 -11.12
N PRO A 187 10.63 7.90 -9.78
CA PRO A 187 9.56 8.53 -9.01
C PRO A 187 9.59 10.06 -9.17
N PRO A 188 8.52 10.78 -8.81
CA PRO A 188 8.51 12.24 -8.87
C PRO A 188 9.61 12.84 -8.00
N GLU A 189 10.14 13.98 -8.44
CA GLU A 189 11.12 14.73 -7.68
C GLU A 189 10.45 15.44 -6.51
N ILE A 190 11.06 15.34 -5.33
CA ILE A 190 10.60 16.01 -4.11
C ILE A 190 11.67 16.99 -3.68
N ASN A 191 11.32 18.27 -3.59
CA ASN A 191 12.25 19.34 -3.23
C ASN A 191 12.64 19.35 -1.74
N VAL A 192 12.03 18.47 -0.94
CA VAL A 192 12.34 18.26 0.48
C VAL A 192 13.31 17.10 0.60
N LYS A 193 14.52 17.37 1.11
CA LYS A 193 15.50 16.33 1.43
C LYS A 193 15.08 15.65 2.74
N PRO A 194 14.82 14.33 2.75
CA PRO A 194 14.52 13.63 4.00
C PRO A 194 15.77 13.56 4.88
N GLU A 195 15.60 13.73 6.19
CA GLU A 195 16.60 13.37 7.20
C GLU A 195 16.58 11.86 7.41
N LEU A 196 17.73 11.22 7.62
CA LEU A 196 17.78 9.81 8.01
C LEU A 196 17.47 9.64 9.50
N GLU A 197 16.89 8.50 9.86
CA GLU A 197 16.54 8.18 11.25
C GLU A 197 17.79 8.17 12.15
N SER A 198 18.95 7.71 11.64
CA SER A 198 20.20 7.80 12.41
C SER A 198 20.69 9.23 12.62
N GLU A 199 20.49 10.13 11.65
CA GLU A 199 20.84 11.55 11.75
C GLU A 199 19.95 12.26 12.77
N TYR A 200 18.63 12.04 12.67
CA TYR A 200 17.65 12.53 13.62
C TYR A 200 17.99 12.09 15.05
N ARG A 201 18.28 10.79 15.26
CA ARG A 201 18.66 10.25 16.57
C ARG A 201 19.94 10.88 17.10
N LYS A 202 20.98 11.03 16.27
CA LYS A 202 22.22 11.70 16.69
C LYS A 202 21.94 13.13 17.13
N ARG A 203 21.13 13.87 16.38
CA ARG A 203 20.77 15.26 16.68
C ARG A 203 19.97 15.39 17.99
N VAL A 204 18.97 14.54 18.20
CA VAL A 204 18.06 14.62 19.36
C VAL A 204 18.64 13.96 20.62
N MET A 205 19.36 12.84 20.48
CA MET A 205 19.94 12.11 21.60
C MET A 205 21.36 12.55 21.93
N GLY A 206 22.15 13.02 20.95
CA GLY A 206 23.48 13.58 21.18
C GLY A 206 23.45 14.93 21.92
N GLY A 207 22.32 15.65 21.87
CA GLY A 207 22.08 16.85 22.67
C GLY A 207 21.67 16.58 24.12
N LYS A 208 21.32 15.34 24.48
CA LYS A 208 21.10 14.93 25.87
C LYS A 208 22.39 14.36 26.44
N GLN A 209 23.31 15.24 26.83
CA GLN A 209 24.30 14.88 27.84
C GLN A 209 23.50 14.48 29.09
N MET A 210 23.43 13.18 29.39
CA MET A 210 23.01 12.74 30.71
C MET A 210 24.05 13.30 31.68
N HIS A 211 23.79 14.45 32.30
CA HIS A 211 24.39 14.74 33.59
C HIS A 211 23.88 13.67 34.54
N ARG A 212 24.64 12.58 34.63
CA ARG A 212 24.62 11.70 35.79
C ARG A 212 24.95 12.61 36.96
N ARG A 213 23.94 13.08 37.67
CA ARG A 213 24.17 13.67 38.99
C ARG A 213 24.80 12.56 39.81
N ASP A 214 26.02 12.80 40.29
CA ASP A 214 26.58 11.94 41.30
C ASP A 214 25.56 11.82 42.44
N PRO A 215 25.29 10.60 42.94
CA PRO A 215 24.45 10.46 44.12
C PRO A 215 25.06 11.31 45.24
N PRO A 216 24.23 12.00 46.06
CA PRO A 216 24.75 12.78 47.17
C PRO A 216 25.61 11.87 48.07
N PRO A 217 26.74 12.36 48.60
CA PRO A 217 27.58 11.55 49.48
C PRO A 217 26.76 11.06 50.67
N GLU A 218 26.79 9.74 50.90
CA GLU A 218 26.16 9.09 52.04
C GLU A 218 26.65 9.75 53.33
N ARG A 219 25.72 10.39 54.06
CA ARG A 219 25.99 10.80 55.44
C ARG A 219 26.04 9.53 56.28
N LEU A 220 27.24 9.03 56.55
CA LEU A 220 27.46 8.00 57.55
C LEU A 220 26.86 8.48 58.88
N PRO A 221 26.01 7.68 59.56
CA PRO A 221 25.49 8.04 60.86
C PRO A 221 26.65 8.11 61.89
N PRO A 222 26.56 9.00 62.90
CA PRO A 222 27.60 9.13 63.90
C PRO A 222 27.75 7.82 64.67
N ARG A 223 29.00 7.39 64.85
CA ARG A 223 29.37 6.23 65.68
C ARG A 223 28.80 6.42 67.08
N SER A 224 27.89 5.54 67.48
CA SER A 224 27.53 5.35 68.88
C SER A 224 28.76 4.86 69.63
N VAL A 225 29.20 5.65 70.62
CA VAL A 225 30.17 5.22 71.63
C VAL A 225 29.36 4.53 72.72
N SER A 226 29.71 3.27 73.00
CA SER A 226 29.17 2.53 74.15
C SER A 226 30.28 2.25 75.15
N HIS A 227 30.07 2.82 76.34
CA HIS A 227 30.75 2.68 77.64
C HIS A 227 32.17 3.22 77.82
#